data_AF-A0A3B4EYQ9-F1
#
_entry.id   AF-A0A3B4EYQ9-F1
#
_cell.length_a   1.000
_cell.length_b   1.000
_cell.length_c   1.000
_cell.angle_alpha   90.00
_cell.angle_beta   90.00
_cell.angle_gamma   90.00
#
_symmetry.space_group_name_H-M   'P 1'
#
loop_
_entity.id
_entity.type
_entity.pdbx_description
1 polymer ?
#
loop_
_entity_poly.entity_id
_entity_poly.type
_entity_poly.pdbx_seq_one_letter_code
_entity_poly.pdbx_strand_id
1 'polypeptide(L)'
;VHIYAYSGFIKLIRDEIQFYKQTNNREDTTLATWWDAMKACLRGRIISYAPFKKKAANKNVITLEAKLKALESVHSHTKDRVTLNKIVKVKYKLNVLYNRKFRWSVNGFRYLGIQIPSDYTKMVRANMEPMFERIKMEFGRWSRVRLTIWGKISCIKMMTAPMIFYILSNIPLHIPDKYFKDLDFLIRQFLWGSSPHRLSIKKLQASAKPGGFSLPHFQWYYWVMNVKQLRAWLPTAPVKPIWSHIETENWWENIMEVIFSVLKRRFGISPKLSILGITTELSDGDFSSYTKRWIILALTTAKRVLLRHWRKKSPPPYEEWLKTRQGNG
;
A
#
# COMPACT_ATOMS: atom_id res chain seq x y z
N VAL A 1 2.98 -10.49 -12.49
CA VAL A 1 3.42 -11.28 -13.67
C VAL A 1 4.05 -10.32 -14.67
N HIS A 2 5.36 -10.44 -14.90
CA HIS A 2 6.07 -9.57 -15.84
C HIS A 2 5.53 -9.77 -17.26
N ILE A 3 5.30 -8.67 -17.99
CA ILE A 3 4.77 -8.71 -19.37
C ILE A 3 5.74 -9.48 -20.30
N TYR A 4 7.03 -9.47 -19.96
CA TYR A 4 8.09 -10.22 -20.64
C TYR A 4 7.96 -11.74 -20.57
N ALA A 5 7.13 -12.29 -19.67
CA ALA A 5 6.90 -13.73 -19.57
C ALA A 5 5.85 -14.25 -20.58
N TYR A 6 5.19 -13.38 -21.34
CA TYR A 6 4.19 -13.78 -22.32
C TYR A 6 4.83 -13.97 -23.70
N SER A 7 4.77 -15.18 -24.24
CA SER A 7 5.28 -15.52 -25.58
C SER A 7 4.73 -14.58 -26.67
N GLY A 8 3.45 -14.23 -26.60
CA GLY A 8 2.83 -13.29 -27.54
C GLY A 8 3.38 -11.86 -27.46
N PHE A 9 3.87 -11.41 -26.30
CA PHE A 9 4.50 -10.10 -26.17
C PHE A 9 5.91 -10.10 -26.76
N ILE A 10 6.69 -11.17 -26.51
CA ILE A 10 8.03 -11.33 -27.10
C ILE A 10 7.94 -11.34 -28.63
N LYS A 11 6.95 -12.05 -29.19
CA LYS A 11 6.70 -12.06 -30.63
C LYS A 11 6.42 -10.65 -31.16
N LEU A 12 5.50 -9.92 -30.53
CA LEU A 12 5.16 -8.55 -30.93
C LEU A 12 6.38 -7.62 -30.94
N ILE A 13 7.21 -7.65 -29.91
CA ILE A 13 8.41 -6.81 -29.84
C ILE A 13 9.43 -7.20 -30.90
N ARG A 14 9.60 -8.50 -31.17
CA ARG A 14 10.47 -8.98 -32.23
C ARG A 14 10.01 -8.49 -33.60
N ASP A 15 8.72 -8.60 -33.87
CA ASP A 15 8.13 -8.18 -35.15
C ASP A 15 8.26 -6.65 -35.32
N GLU A 16 8.06 -5.87 -34.25
CA GLU A 16 8.21 -4.40 -34.30
C GLU A 16 9.68 -3.97 -34.51
N ILE A 17 10.64 -4.67 -33.90
CA ILE A 17 12.08 -4.41 -34.15
C ILE A 17 12.41 -4.64 -35.62
N GLN A 18 11.89 -5.72 -36.22
CA GLN A 18 12.11 -6.00 -37.64
C GLN A 18 11.44 -4.97 -38.54
N PHE A 19 10.20 -4.60 -38.23
CA PHE A 19 9.49 -3.55 -38.93
C PHE A 19 10.23 -2.21 -38.89
N TYR A 20 10.72 -1.80 -37.71
CA TYR A 20 11.48 -0.56 -37.54
C TYR A 20 12.77 -0.56 -38.38
N LYS A 21 13.50 -1.69 -38.38
CA LYS A 21 14.71 -1.87 -39.18
C LYS A 21 14.46 -1.76 -40.68
N GLN A 22 13.33 -2.29 -41.17
CA GLN A 22 12.98 -2.25 -42.59
C GLN A 22 12.52 -0.87 -43.06
N THR A 23 11.86 -0.11 -42.18
CA THR A 23 11.26 1.19 -42.51
C THR A 23 12.19 2.38 -42.30
N ASN A 24 13.25 2.23 -41.49
CA ASN A 24 14.16 3.31 -41.15
C ASN A 24 15.60 2.92 -41.51
N ASN A 25 16.02 3.25 -42.74
CA ASN A 25 17.41 3.10 -43.19
C ASN A 25 18.33 4.10 -42.48
N ARG A 26 19.61 3.76 -42.37
CA ARG A 26 20.63 4.52 -41.63
C ARG A 26 21.35 5.59 -42.45
N GLU A 27 21.02 5.75 -43.73
CA GLU A 27 21.80 6.54 -44.69
C GLU A 27 22.03 7.98 -44.21
N ASP A 28 21.01 8.61 -43.62
CA ASP A 28 21.06 10.02 -43.18
C ASP A 28 21.12 10.22 -41.65
N THR A 29 21.28 9.15 -40.85
CA THR A 29 21.18 9.25 -39.38
C THR A 29 22.31 8.54 -38.64
N THR A 30 22.80 9.17 -37.57
CA THR A 30 23.82 8.53 -36.72
C THR A 30 23.24 7.31 -36.00
N LEU A 31 24.10 6.33 -35.72
CA LEU A 31 23.71 5.09 -35.05
C LEU A 31 23.11 5.33 -33.65
N ALA A 32 23.57 6.38 -32.96
CA ALA A 32 23.03 6.80 -31.67
C ALA A 32 21.59 7.33 -31.80
N THR A 33 21.34 8.26 -32.73
CA THR A 33 20.01 8.82 -32.99
C THR A 33 19.04 7.74 -33.44
N TRP A 34 19.48 6.84 -34.32
CA TRP A 34 18.69 5.70 -34.79
C TRP A 34 18.31 4.76 -33.64
N TRP A 35 19.26 4.44 -32.75
CA TRP A 35 19.01 3.59 -31.59
C TRP A 35 18.06 4.23 -30.58
N ASP A 36 18.21 5.53 -30.31
CA ASP A 36 17.32 6.26 -29.41
C ASP A 36 15.89 6.36 -29.95
N ALA A 37 15.74 6.64 -31.25
CA ALA A 37 14.45 6.66 -31.92
C ALA A 37 13.76 5.28 -31.90
N MET A 38 14.51 4.20 -32.15
CA MET A 38 13.99 2.83 -32.03
C MET A 38 13.51 2.53 -30.60
N LYS A 39 14.31 2.87 -29.58
CA LYS A 39 13.93 2.69 -28.16
C LYS A 39 12.66 3.47 -27.83
N ALA A 40 12.52 4.70 -28.32
CA ALA A 40 11.33 5.52 -28.09
C ALA A 40 10.08 4.88 -28.73
N CYS A 41 10.18 4.41 -29.97
CA CYS A 41 9.10 3.72 -30.67
C CYS A 41 8.68 2.44 -29.93
N LEU A 42 9.65 1.59 -29.58
CA LEU A 42 9.42 0.37 -28.81
C LEU A 42 8.78 0.68 -27.45
N ARG A 43 9.23 1.72 -26.76
CA ARG A 43 8.61 2.16 -25.50
C ARG A 43 7.13 2.50 -25.69
N GLY A 44 6.78 3.22 -26.75
CA GLY A 44 5.39 3.52 -27.10
C GLY A 44 4.54 2.24 -27.29
N ARG A 45 5.07 1.25 -28.01
CA ARG A 45 4.42 -0.06 -28.20
C ARG A 45 4.29 -0.88 -26.92
N ILE A 46 5.31 -0.87 -26.08
CA ILE A 46 5.30 -1.56 -24.78
C ILE A 46 4.23 -0.93 -23.88
N ILE A 47 4.15 0.40 -23.83
CA ILE A 47 3.16 1.13 -23.03
C ILE A 47 1.75 0.83 -23.53
N SER A 48 1.52 0.77 -24.84
CA SER A 48 0.18 0.51 -25.41
C SER A 48 -0.28 -0.95 -25.27
N TYR A 49 0.64 -1.89 -25.09
CA TYR A 49 0.32 -3.31 -24.93
C TYR A 49 -0.48 -3.63 -23.66
N ALA A 50 -0.16 -2.99 -22.53
CA ALA A 50 -0.88 -3.24 -21.28
C ALA A 50 -2.36 -2.80 -21.33
N PRO A 51 -2.70 -1.59 -21.82
CA PRO A 51 -4.07 -1.20 -22.14
C PRO A 51 -4.76 -2.13 -23.15
N PHE A 52 -4.08 -2.53 -24.23
CA PHE A 52 -4.65 -3.45 -25.23
C PHE A 52 -5.07 -4.78 -24.59
N LYS A 53 -4.17 -5.39 -23.81
CA LYS A 53 -4.45 -6.66 -23.11
C LYS A 53 -5.56 -6.50 -22.07
N LYS A 54 -5.59 -5.37 -21.35
CA LYS A 54 -6.67 -5.03 -20.42
C LYS A 54 -8.02 -4.90 -21.15
N LYS A 55 -8.05 -4.23 -22.31
CA LYS A 55 -9.25 -4.08 -23.15
C LYS A 55 -9.73 -5.43 -23.67
N ALA A 56 -8.81 -6.28 -24.14
CA ALA A 56 -9.14 -7.65 -24.55
C ALA A 56 -9.69 -8.50 -23.39
N ALA A 57 -9.09 -8.42 -22.20
CA ALA A 57 -9.60 -9.10 -21.01
C ALA A 57 -10.96 -8.56 -20.54
N ASN A 58 -11.17 -7.25 -20.63
CA ASN A 58 -12.42 -6.58 -20.26
C ASN A 58 -13.55 -6.79 -21.27
N LYS A 59 -13.25 -7.14 -22.53
CA LYS A 59 -14.27 -7.46 -23.55
C LYS A 59 -15.22 -8.55 -23.05
N ASN A 60 -14.67 -9.60 -22.42
CA ASN A 60 -15.46 -10.69 -21.83
C ASN A 60 -16.35 -10.20 -20.68
N VAL A 61 -15.86 -9.26 -19.86
CA VAL A 61 -16.64 -8.66 -18.76
C VAL A 61 -17.82 -7.88 -19.33
N ILE A 62 -17.58 -7.01 -20.32
CA ILE A 62 -18.61 -6.20 -20.98
C ILE A 62 -19.68 -7.09 -21.63
N THR A 63 -19.28 -8.15 -22.33
CA THR A 63 -20.22 -9.10 -22.94
C THR A 63 -21.08 -9.82 -21.89
N LEU A 64 -20.50 -10.19 -20.75
CA LEU A 64 -21.24 -10.85 -19.66
C LEU A 64 -22.18 -9.88 -18.94
N GLU A 65 -21.79 -8.62 -18.73
CA GLU A 65 -22.66 -7.56 -18.18
C GLU A 65 -23.86 -7.30 -19.09
N ALA A 66 -23.64 -7.17 -20.41
CA ALA A 66 -24.72 -7.00 -21.37
C ALA A 66 -25.67 -8.21 -21.38
N LYS A 67 -25.12 -9.43 -21.31
CA LYS A 67 -25.91 -10.66 -21.21
C LYS A 67 -26.72 -10.73 -19.92
N LEU A 68 -26.14 -10.27 -18.80
CA LEU A 68 -26.83 -10.21 -17.52
C LEU A 68 -28.03 -9.26 -17.58
N LYS A 69 -27.83 -8.05 -18.11
CA LYS A 69 -28.88 -7.03 -18.25
C LYS A 69 -30.04 -7.53 -19.12
N ALA A 70 -29.74 -8.21 -20.23
CA ALA A 70 -30.76 -8.80 -21.09
C ALA A 70 -31.56 -9.90 -20.38
N LEU A 71 -30.89 -10.79 -19.65
CA LEU A 71 -31.56 -11.87 -18.90
C LEU A 71 -32.41 -11.35 -17.74
N GLU A 72 -31.95 -10.32 -17.03
CA GLU A 72 -32.71 -9.69 -15.93
C GLU A 72 -33.97 -8.98 -16.46
N SER A 73 -33.88 -8.33 -17.63
CA SER A 73 -35.05 -7.75 -18.31
C SER A 73 -36.07 -8.81 -18.72
N VAL A 74 -35.63 -9.92 -19.31
CA VAL A 74 -36.53 -11.04 -19.67
C VAL A 74 -37.19 -11.64 -18.43
N HIS A 75 -36.40 -11.92 -17.38
CA HIS A 75 -36.91 -12.51 -16.14
C HIS A 75 -37.90 -11.61 -15.40
N SER A 76 -37.76 -10.29 -15.50
CA SER A 76 -38.73 -9.32 -14.96
C SER A 76 -40.16 -9.56 -15.48
N HIS A 77 -40.28 -9.96 -16.76
CA HIS A 77 -41.56 -10.21 -17.41
C HIS A 77 -42.03 -11.67 -17.29
N THR A 78 -41.12 -12.66 -17.42
CA THR A 78 -41.51 -14.09 -17.46
C THR A 78 -41.48 -14.80 -16.09
N LYS A 79 -40.69 -14.32 -15.12
CA LYS A 79 -40.49 -14.93 -13.79
C LYS A 79 -40.13 -16.44 -13.80
N ASP A 80 -39.57 -16.92 -14.90
CA ASP A 80 -39.26 -18.33 -15.11
C ASP A 80 -37.96 -18.78 -14.39
N ARG A 81 -37.97 -20.02 -13.88
CA ARG A 81 -36.88 -20.67 -13.14
C ARG A 81 -35.69 -21.02 -14.04
N VAL A 82 -35.92 -21.31 -15.33
CA VAL A 82 -34.83 -21.61 -16.28
C VAL A 82 -34.00 -20.35 -16.54
N THR A 83 -34.67 -19.21 -16.70
CA THR A 83 -34.03 -17.91 -16.88
C THR A 83 -33.27 -17.47 -15.62
N LEU A 84 -33.83 -17.71 -14.43
CA LEU A 84 -33.16 -17.45 -13.15
C LEU A 84 -31.84 -18.25 -13.01
N ASN A 85 -31.85 -19.53 -13.37
CA ASN A 85 -30.64 -20.36 -13.34
C ASN A 85 -29.54 -19.84 -14.30
N LYS A 86 -29.92 -19.28 -15.45
CA LYS A 86 -28.97 -18.64 -16.39
C LYS A 86 -28.36 -17.36 -15.78
N ILE A 87 -29.17 -16.55 -15.09
CA ILE A 87 -28.71 -15.35 -14.36
C ILE A 87 -27.68 -15.71 -13.30
N VAL A 88 -27.97 -16.71 -12.47
CA VAL A 88 -27.05 -17.18 -11.40
C VAL A 88 -25.71 -17.62 -12.00
N LYS A 89 -25.71 -18.40 -13.09
CA LYS A 89 -24.48 -18.83 -13.77
C LYS A 89 -23.67 -17.65 -14.33
N VAL A 90 -24.32 -16.64 -14.90
CA VAL A 90 -23.65 -15.44 -15.43
C VAL A 90 -23.08 -14.59 -14.28
N LYS A 91 -23.84 -14.37 -13.20
CA LYS A 91 -23.38 -13.69 -11.98
C LYS A 91 -22.16 -14.38 -11.37
N TYR A 92 -22.16 -15.71 -11.30
CA TYR A 92 -21.00 -16.48 -10.84
C TYR A 92 -19.76 -16.22 -11.72
N LYS A 93 -19.89 -16.32 -13.05
CA LYS A 93 -18.77 -16.07 -13.98
C LYS A 93 -18.22 -14.65 -13.86
N LEU A 94 -19.10 -13.64 -13.75
CA LEU A 94 -18.71 -12.26 -13.50
C LEU A 94 -17.99 -12.11 -12.16
N ASN A 95 -18.52 -12.73 -11.11
CA ASN A 95 -17.92 -12.69 -9.77
C ASN A 95 -16.51 -13.30 -9.76
N VAL A 96 -16.28 -14.40 -10.49
CA VAL A 96 -14.95 -15.00 -10.68
C VAL A 96 -14.00 -14.05 -11.42
N LEU A 97 -14.48 -13.29 -12.41
CA LEU A 97 -13.67 -12.33 -13.16
C LEU A 97 -13.35 -11.06 -12.36
N TYR A 98 -14.33 -10.48 -11.65
CA TYR A 98 -14.13 -9.34 -10.77
C TYR A 98 -13.28 -9.70 -9.54
N ASN A 99 -13.46 -10.90 -9.00
CA ASN A 99 -12.64 -11.44 -7.92
C ASN A 99 -11.45 -12.23 -8.45
N ARG A 100 -10.99 -12.01 -9.69
CA ARG A 100 -9.67 -12.48 -10.11
C ARG A 100 -8.67 -11.92 -9.12
N LYS A 101 -8.25 -12.76 -8.18
CA LYS A 101 -7.31 -12.40 -7.12
C LYS A 101 -6.11 -11.77 -7.80
N PHE A 102 -5.73 -10.59 -7.30
CA PHE A 102 -4.43 -10.03 -7.59
C PHE A 102 -3.39 -11.15 -7.38
N ARG A 103 -2.73 -11.57 -8.46
CA ARG A 103 -1.72 -12.63 -8.38
C ARG A 103 -0.46 -12.00 -7.83
N TRP A 104 -0.25 -12.19 -6.53
CA TRP A 104 1.02 -11.90 -5.89
C TRP A 104 2.13 -12.64 -6.64
N SER A 105 3.22 -11.92 -6.91
CA SER A 105 4.48 -12.58 -7.24
C SER A 105 4.92 -13.41 -6.04
N VAL A 106 5.49 -14.59 -6.26
CA VAL A 106 5.97 -15.47 -5.18
C VAL A 106 6.87 -14.70 -4.21
N ASN A 107 7.74 -13.85 -4.75
CA ASN A 107 8.71 -13.05 -4.01
C ASN A 107 8.24 -11.61 -3.73
N GLY A 108 6.99 -11.27 -4.03
CA GLY A 108 6.50 -9.89 -3.98
C GLY A 108 7.03 -9.00 -5.10
N PHE A 109 7.00 -7.68 -4.90
CA PHE A 109 7.45 -6.69 -5.86
C PHE A 109 8.03 -5.45 -5.18
N ARG A 110 8.84 -4.67 -5.93
CA ARG A 110 9.36 -3.37 -5.49
C ARG A 110 8.47 -2.26 -6.03
N TYR A 111 8.05 -1.34 -5.17
CA TYR A 111 7.31 -0.14 -5.57
C TYR A 111 7.95 1.10 -4.94
N LEU A 112 8.36 2.06 -5.80
CA LEU A 112 9.06 3.28 -5.40
C LEU A 112 10.31 3.06 -4.53
N GLY A 113 10.88 1.85 -4.53
CA GLY A 113 12.03 1.50 -3.69
C GLY A 113 11.67 0.65 -2.46
N ILE A 114 10.40 0.62 -2.06
CA ILE A 114 9.90 -0.24 -0.97
C ILE A 114 9.65 -1.65 -1.50
N GLN A 115 10.18 -2.67 -0.82
CA GLN A 115 9.83 -4.07 -1.04
C GLN A 115 8.48 -4.38 -0.44
N ILE A 116 7.57 -4.90 -1.25
CA ILE A 116 6.25 -5.38 -0.83
C ILE A 116 6.24 -6.90 -1.06
N PRO A 117 6.69 -7.70 -0.08
CA PRO A 117 6.63 -9.17 -0.15
C PRO A 117 5.18 -9.67 -0.26
N SER A 118 5.02 -10.90 -0.74
CA SER A 118 3.70 -11.57 -0.79
C SER A 118 3.08 -11.75 0.60
N ASP A 119 3.93 -11.96 1.61
CA ASP A 119 3.58 -11.94 3.02
C ASP A 119 3.94 -10.57 3.63
N TYR A 120 2.91 -9.74 3.85
CA TYR A 120 3.07 -8.37 4.33
C TYR A 120 3.72 -8.28 5.72
N THR A 121 3.64 -9.33 6.54
CA THR A 121 4.26 -9.32 7.88
C THR A 121 5.78 -9.18 7.80
N LYS A 122 6.37 -9.62 6.69
CA LYS A 122 7.81 -9.53 6.42
C LYS A 122 8.23 -8.18 5.85
N MET A 123 7.29 -7.27 5.56
CA MET A 123 7.58 -6.00 4.88
C MET A 123 8.50 -5.08 5.68
N VAL A 124 8.33 -4.98 7.00
CA VAL A 124 9.24 -4.17 7.85
C VAL A 124 10.66 -4.69 7.71
N ARG A 125 10.87 -5.98 7.94
CA ARG A 125 12.18 -6.63 7.85
C ARG A 125 12.81 -6.47 6.47
N ALA A 126 12.05 -6.75 5.41
CA ALA A 126 12.51 -6.72 4.02
C ALA A 126 12.99 -5.33 3.55
N ASN A 127 12.63 -4.26 4.26
CA ASN A 127 13.05 -2.89 3.96
C ASN A 127 14.05 -2.34 4.97
N MET A 128 13.87 -2.65 6.25
CA MET A 128 14.75 -2.18 7.32
C MET A 128 16.13 -2.83 7.23
N GLU A 129 16.23 -4.16 7.05
CA GLU A 129 17.54 -4.83 7.02
C GLU A 129 18.45 -4.30 5.90
N PRO A 130 18.02 -4.19 4.63
CA PRO A 130 18.87 -3.63 3.58
C PRO A 130 19.26 -2.16 3.83
N MET A 131 18.37 -1.37 4.45
CA MET A 131 18.69 0.01 4.83
C MET A 131 19.77 0.04 5.91
N PHE A 132 19.71 -0.85 6.91
CA PHE A 132 20.73 -0.93 7.96
C PHE A 132 22.09 -1.31 7.40
N GLU A 133 22.15 -2.27 6.47
CA GLU A 133 23.40 -2.61 5.79
C GLU A 133 23.97 -1.42 5.02
N ARG A 134 23.12 -0.64 4.35
CA ARG A 134 23.54 0.60 3.70
C ARG A 134 24.08 1.63 4.68
N ILE A 135 23.42 1.82 5.82
CA ILE A 135 23.87 2.73 6.88
C ILE A 135 25.24 2.30 7.42
N LYS A 136 25.43 1.00 7.69
CA LYS A 136 26.72 0.46 8.15
C LYS A 136 27.84 0.73 7.13
N MET A 137 27.56 0.53 5.84
CA MET A 137 28.52 0.82 4.77
C MET A 137 28.88 2.31 4.72
N GLU A 138 27.89 3.20 4.77
CA GLU A 138 28.12 4.65 4.79
C GLU A 138 28.92 5.07 6.04
N PHE A 139 28.54 4.60 7.23
CA PHE A 139 29.30 4.86 8.44
C PHE A 139 30.74 4.37 8.34
N GLY A 140 30.99 3.16 7.82
CA GLY A 140 32.34 2.65 7.58
C GLY A 140 33.15 3.53 6.62
N ARG A 141 32.53 4.05 5.56
CA ARG A 141 33.16 4.97 4.61
C ARG A 141 33.51 6.31 5.27
N TRP A 142 32.55 6.92 5.96
CA TRP A 142 32.72 8.23 6.59
C TRP A 142 33.58 8.19 7.86
N SER A 143 33.70 7.04 8.53
CA SER A 143 34.62 6.84 9.65
C SER A 143 36.08 6.98 9.25
N ARG A 144 36.43 6.78 7.96
CA ARG A 144 37.79 6.98 7.45
C ARG A 144 38.15 8.46 7.34
N VAL A 145 37.14 9.33 7.26
CA VAL A 145 37.33 10.79 7.22
C VAL A 145 37.45 11.30 8.66
N ARG A 146 38.48 12.10 8.95
CA ARG A 146 38.66 12.72 10.27
C ARG A 146 37.66 13.84 10.46
N LEU A 147 36.49 13.50 10.98
CA LEU A 147 35.41 14.46 11.28
C LEU A 147 35.34 14.76 12.78
N THR A 148 35.03 16.01 13.09
CA THR A 148 34.62 16.41 14.45
C THR A 148 33.27 15.78 14.81
N ILE A 149 32.91 15.79 16.10
CA ILE A 149 31.59 15.29 16.53
C ILE A 149 30.44 16.02 15.81
N TRP A 150 30.58 17.33 15.58
CA TRP A 150 29.64 18.13 14.82
C TRP A 150 29.54 17.66 13.36
N GLY A 151 30.68 17.44 12.71
CA GLY A 151 30.75 16.91 11.35
C GLY A 151 30.06 15.55 11.23
N LYS A 152 30.28 14.64 12.19
CA LYS A 152 29.63 13.33 12.22
C LYS A 152 28.12 13.42 12.44
N ILE A 153 27.65 14.31 13.32
CA ILE A 153 26.21 14.54 13.54
C ILE A 153 25.55 15.11 12.29
N SER A 154 26.20 16.06 11.61
CA SER A 154 25.73 16.58 10.32
C SER A 154 25.69 15.50 9.25
N CYS A 155 26.71 14.63 9.19
CA CYS A 155 26.71 13.46 8.32
C CYS A 155 25.48 12.57 8.55
N ILE A 156 25.17 12.22 9.80
CA ILE A 156 23.98 11.42 10.15
C ILE A 156 22.69 12.11 9.64
N LYS A 157 22.56 13.42 9.85
CA LYS A 157 21.39 14.19 9.37
C LYS A 157 21.27 14.16 7.84
N MET A 158 22.38 14.15 7.12
CA MET A 158 22.40 14.25 5.66
C MET A 158 22.28 12.89 4.96
N MET A 159 22.93 11.84 5.46
CA MET A 159 22.95 10.53 4.80
C MET A 159 21.95 9.54 5.41
N THR A 160 21.93 9.45 6.74
CA THR A 160 21.18 8.42 7.46
C THR A 160 19.72 8.80 7.59
N ALA A 161 19.46 10.06 7.95
CA ALA A 161 18.10 10.51 8.20
C ALA A 161 17.18 10.39 6.97
N PRO A 162 17.58 10.77 5.74
CA PRO A 162 16.72 10.61 4.58
C PRO A 162 16.36 9.15 4.29
N MET A 163 17.31 8.22 4.44
CA MET A 163 17.05 6.79 4.22
C MET A 163 15.98 6.26 5.20
N ILE A 164 16.12 6.63 6.47
CA ILE A 164 15.21 6.19 7.53
C ILE A 164 13.84 6.84 7.37
N PHE A 165 13.80 8.17 7.22
CA PHE A 165 12.55 8.91 7.09
C PHE A 165 11.72 8.43 5.91
N TYR A 166 12.38 8.06 4.80
CA TYR A 166 11.70 7.45 3.67
C TYR A 166 10.99 6.15 4.06
N ILE A 167 11.66 5.24 4.77
CA ILE A 167 11.05 4.00 5.21
C ILE A 167 9.94 4.25 6.26
N LEU A 168 10.22 5.06 7.28
CA LEU A 168 9.25 5.36 8.35
C LEU A 168 7.96 6.00 7.80
N SER A 169 8.07 6.81 6.75
CA SER A 169 6.90 7.50 6.15
C SER A 169 6.09 6.61 5.20
N ASN A 170 6.69 5.54 4.66
CA ASN A 170 6.07 4.74 3.59
C ASN A 170 5.70 3.32 3.99
N ILE A 171 6.15 2.82 5.15
CA ILE A 171 5.76 1.51 5.68
C ILE A 171 4.56 1.68 6.64
N PRO A 172 3.34 1.28 6.24
CA PRO A 172 2.14 1.39 7.08
C PRO A 172 2.02 0.24 8.10
N LEU A 173 3.14 -0.20 8.67
CA LEU A 173 3.18 -1.26 9.67
C LEU A 173 3.94 -0.77 10.89
N HIS A 174 3.61 -1.32 12.05
CA HIS A 174 4.33 -1.06 13.28
C HIS A 174 5.80 -1.47 13.13
N ILE A 175 6.70 -0.53 13.44
CA ILE A 175 8.14 -0.76 13.43
C ILE A 175 8.59 -1.10 14.86
N PRO A 176 9.11 -2.31 15.11
CA PRO A 176 9.53 -2.72 16.45
C PRO A 176 10.63 -1.83 17.05
N ASP A 177 10.55 -1.61 18.36
CA ASP A 177 11.53 -0.80 19.12
C ASP A 177 12.98 -1.27 18.99
N LYS A 178 13.18 -2.57 18.73
CA LYS A 178 14.50 -3.15 18.46
C LYS A 178 15.25 -2.38 17.37
N TYR A 179 14.59 -2.02 16.27
CA TYR A 179 15.26 -1.30 15.18
C TYR A 179 15.76 0.08 15.62
N PHE A 180 14.99 0.81 16.44
CA PHE A 180 15.44 2.10 16.94
C PHE A 180 16.64 1.95 17.89
N LYS A 181 16.64 0.93 18.75
CA LYS A 181 17.77 0.61 19.63
C LYS A 181 19.03 0.22 18.83
N ASP A 182 18.88 -0.63 17.82
CA ASP A 182 19.98 -1.07 16.94
C ASP A 182 20.56 0.13 16.16
N LEU A 183 19.70 1.05 15.73
CA LEU A 183 20.13 2.27 15.06
C LEU A 183 20.89 3.22 15.99
N ASP A 184 20.37 3.47 17.20
CA ASP A 184 21.04 4.29 18.20
C ASP A 184 22.41 3.71 18.56
N PHE A 185 22.52 2.38 18.60
CA PHE A 185 23.80 1.68 18.76
C PHE A 185 24.77 1.98 17.61
N LEU A 186 24.35 1.81 16.34
CA LEU A 186 25.18 2.13 15.17
C LEU A 186 25.63 3.59 15.15
N ILE A 187 24.73 4.52 15.49
CA ILE A 187 25.04 5.94 15.57
C ILE A 187 26.10 6.19 16.64
N ARG A 188 25.96 5.61 17.84
CA ARG A 188 26.96 5.76 18.91
C ARG A 188 28.32 5.23 18.49
N GLN A 189 28.35 4.07 17.83
CA GLN A 189 29.58 3.48 17.30
C GLN A 189 30.22 4.40 16.24
N PHE A 190 29.43 5.02 15.37
CA PHE A 190 29.96 5.97 14.38
C PHE A 190 30.50 7.25 15.03
N LEU A 191 29.79 7.81 16.02
CA LEU A 191 30.19 9.03 16.72
C LEU A 191 31.50 8.84 17.49
N TRP A 192 31.60 7.77 18.28
CA TRP A 192 32.68 7.59 19.25
C TRP A 192 33.72 6.53 18.86
N GLY A 193 33.43 5.65 17.91
CA GLY A 193 34.31 4.52 17.56
C GLY A 193 34.50 3.59 18.76
N SER A 194 35.76 3.22 19.03
CA SER A 194 36.17 2.48 20.23
C SER A 194 36.37 3.36 21.46
N SER A 195 36.27 4.68 21.33
CA SER A 195 36.42 5.58 22.48
C SER A 195 35.20 5.53 23.40
N PRO A 196 35.38 5.70 24.72
CA PRO A 196 34.26 5.78 25.65
C PRO A 196 33.32 6.94 25.27
N HIS A 197 32.03 6.71 25.45
CA HIS A 197 31.00 7.70 25.16
C HIS A 197 31.17 8.92 26.07
N ARG A 198 31.58 10.05 25.51
CA ARG A 198 31.84 11.27 26.30
C ARG A 198 30.58 12.05 26.67
N LEU A 199 29.49 11.85 25.93
CA LEU A 199 28.22 12.54 26.13
C LEU A 199 27.05 11.56 26.07
N SER A 200 26.03 11.81 26.90
CA SER A 200 24.80 11.04 26.89
C SER A 200 24.02 11.27 25.59
N ILE A 201 23.29 10.24 25.12
CA ILE A 201 22.46 10.38 23.91
C ILE A 201 21.38 11.44 24.07
N LYS A 202 20.84 11.61 25.29
CA LYS A 202 19.86 12.64 25.61
C LYS A 202 20.44 14.05 25.35
N LYS A 203 21.70 14.30 25.75
CA LYS A 203 22.37 15.58 25.47
C LYS A 203 22.65 15.76 23.97
N LEU A 204 23.02 14.69 23.26
CA LEU A 204 23.22 14.73 21.81
C LEU A 204 21.92 15.04 21.05
N GLN A 205 20.80 14.45 21.47
CA GLN A 205 19.48 14.62 20.85
C GLN A 205 18.77 15.90 21.29
N ALA A 206 19.20 16.53 22.38
CA ALA A 206 18.66 17.81 22.83
C ALA A 206 18.85 18.91 21.77
N SER A 207 17.93 19.87 21.75
CA SER A 207 17.96 21.01 20.84
C SER A 207 19.26 21.82 20.98
N ALA A 208 19.76 22.35 19.86
CA ALA A 208 20.93 23.21 19.83
C ALA A 208 20.75 24.52 20.62
N LYS A 209 19.53 25.05 20.73
CA LYS A 209 19.25 26.31 21.45
C LYS A 209 19.71 26.27 22.92
N PRO A 210 19.32 25.25 23.74
CA PRO A 210 19.85 25.07 25.09
C PRO A 210 21.23 24.36 25.13
N GLY A 211 22.05 24.46 24.09
CA GLY A 211 23.38 23.86 24.04
C GLY A 211 23.42 22.34 23.86
N GLY A 212 22.40 21.74 23.24
CA GLY A 212 22.44 20.37 22.71
C GLY A 212 23.05 20.29 21.32
N PHE A 213 22.98 19.12 20.67
CA PHE A 213 23.58 18.91 19.34
C PHE A 213 22.54 18.64 18.23
N SER A 214 21.25 18.59 18.59
CA SER A 214 20.14 18.30 17.69
C SER A 214 20.32 17.00 16.87
N LEU A 215 20.95 15.98 17.44
CA LEU A 215 21.02 14.65 16.81
C LEU A 215 19.58 14.11 16.63
N PRO A 216 19.20 13.58 15.46
CA PRO A 216 17.84 13.08 15.26
C PRO A 216 17.49 11.94 16.23
N HIS A 217 16.35 12.06 16.91
CA HIS A 217 15.76 10.96 17.66
C HIS A 217 14.77 10.21 16.74
N PHE A 218 15.24 9.17 16.06
CA PHE A 218 14.48 8.51 14.98
C PHE A 218 13.14 7.89 15.42
N GLN A 219 13.06 7.38 16.65
CA GLN A 219 11.79 6.90 17.20
C GLN A 219 10.76 8.02 17.37
N TRP A 220 11.17 9.21 17.82
CA TRP A 220 10.26 10.37 17.91
C TRP A 220 9.80 10.82 16.52
N TYR A 221 10.69 10.82 15.52
CA TYR A 221 10.29 11.08 14.14
C TYR A 221 9.27 10.06 13.64
N TYR A 222 9.44 8.77 13.94
CA TYR A 222 8.45 7.74 13.63
C TYR A 222 7.08 8.05 14.26
N TRP A 223 7.04 8.39 15.55
CA TRP A 223 5.79 8.78 16.21
C TRP A 223 5.15 10.01 15.56
N VAL A 224 5.93 11.07 15.32
CA VAL A 224 5.45 12.30 14.69
C VAL A 224 4.92 12.05 13.28
N MET A 225 5.59 11.21 12.48
CA MET A 225 5.14 10.87 11.13
C MET A 225 3.79 10.14 11.13
N ASN A 226 3.60 9.21 12.07
CA ASN A 226 2.31 8.51 12.23
C ASN A 226 1.21 9.46 12.74
N VAL A 227 1.51 10.32 13.72
CA VAL A 227 0.55 11.31 14.22
C VAL A 227 0.19 12.36 13.16
N LYS A 228 1.14 12.77 12.32
CA LYS A 228 0.90 13.69 11.20
C LYS A 228 -0.15 13.13 10.24
N GLN A 229 -0.16 11.80 10.02
CA GLN A 229 -1.18 11.16 9.19
C GLN A 229 -2.58 11.30 9.82
N LEU A 230 -2.68 11.19 11.15
CA LEU A 230 -3.93 11.39 11.88
C LEU A 230 -4.43 12.84 11.85
N ARG A 231 -3.52 13.83 11.74
CA ARG A 231 -3.91 15.24 11.62
C ARG A 231 -4.84 15.48 10.43
N ALA A 232 -4.68 14.73 9.33
CA ALA A 232 -5.53 14.83 8.15
C ALA A 232 -7.00 14.44 8.41
N TRP A 233 -7.28 13.77 9.53
CA TRP A 233 -8.61 13.31 9.94
C TRP A 233 -9.29 14.27 10.91
N LEU A 234 -8.59 15.31 11.37
CA LEU A 234 -9.19 16.32 12.23
C LEU A 234 -10.21 17.16 11.45
N PRO A 235 -11.34 17.55 12.07
CA PRO A 235 -12.33 18.41 11.41
C PRO A 235 -11.73 19.71 10.85
N THR A 236 -10.74 20.26 11.56
CA THR A 236 -10.00 21.49 11.27
C THR A 236 -8.83 21.31 10.30
N ALA A 237 -8.62 20.12 9.73
CA ALA A 237 -7.54 19.89 8.80
C ALA A 237 -7.69 20.77 7.53
N PRO A 238 -6.63 21.50 7.11
CA PRO A 238 -6.71 22.41 5.97
C PRO A 238 -6.88 21.66 4.63
N VAL A 239 -6.35 20.45 4.54
CA VAL A 239 -6.48 19.57 3.39
C VAL A 239 -6.89 18.20 3.90
N LYS A 240 -8.06 17.72 3.45
CA LYS A 240 -8.56 16.38 3.78
C LYS A 240 -8.25 15.40 2.65
N PRO A 241 -8.01 14.12 2.96
CA PRO A 241 -7.90 13.09 1.94
C PRO A 241 -9.19 13.01 1.10
N ILE A 242 -9.06 12.63 -0.18
CA ILE A 242 -10.20 12.57 -1.12
C ILE A 242 -11.31 11.64 -0.62
N TRP A 243 -11.00 10.66 0.22
CA TRP A 243 -11.94 9.67 0.75
C TRP A 243 -12.48 10.01 2.15
N SER A 244 -12.12 11.16 2.73
CA SER A 244 -12.46 11.46 4.14
C SER A 244 -13.96 11.50 4.39
N HIS A 245 -14.75 11.97 3.41
CA HIS A 245 -16.20 12.02 3.52
C HIS A 245 -16.81 10.63 3.71
N ILE A 246 -16.28 9.63 2.98
CA ILE A 246 -16.74 8.23 3.06
C ILE A 246 -16.55 7.65 4.47
N GLU A 247 -15.47 8.07 5.15
CA GLU A 247 -15.14 7.64 6.52
C GLU A 247 -15.95 8.36 7.59
N THR A 248 -16.45 9.58 7.31
CA THR A 248 -17.15 10.43 8.29
C THR A 248 -18.67 10.46 8.14
N GLU A 249 -19.21 9.91 7.06
CA GLU A 249 -20.65 9.82 6.83
C GLU A 249 -21.31 8.72 7.69
N ASN A 250 -22.63 8.83 7.91
CA ASN A 250 -23.46 7.90 8.69
C ASN A 250 -23.39 6.43 8.24
N TRP A 251 -22.73 6.12 7.13
CA TRP A 251 -22.51 4.75 6.66
C TRP A 251 -21.82 3.87 7.70
N TRP A 252 -20.79 4.38 8.37
CA TRP A 252 -20.10 3.62 9.42
C TRP A 252 -20.93 3.46 10.68
N GLU A 253 -21.73 4.47 11.03
CA GLU A 253 -22.67 4.41 12.15
C GLU A 253 -23.72 3.32 11.91
N ASN A 254 -24.27 3.23 10.70
CA ASN A 254 -25.23 2.18 10.32
C ASN A 254 -24.65 0.76 10.48
N ILE A 255 -23.37 0.57 10.14
CA ILE A 255 -22.69 -0.72 10.33
C ILE A 255 -22.56 -1.05 11.82
N MET A 256 -22.19 -0.07 12.64
CA MET A 256 -22.08 -0.24 14.08
C MET A 256 -23.43 -0.55 14.73
N GLU A 257 -24.50 0.15 14.33
CA GLU A 257 -25.85 -0.12 14.82
C GLU A 257 -26.31 -1.56 14.50
N VAL A 258 -25.93 -2.10 13.34
CA VAL A 258 -26.25 -3.49 12.99
C VAL A 258 -25.42 -4.48 13.80
N ILE A 259 -24.14 -4.17 14.07
CA ILE A 259 -23.35 -4.99 14.98
C ILE A 259 -23.97 -4.98 16.38
N PHE A 260 -24.41 -3.82 16.87
CA PHE A 260 -25.08 -3.69 18.17
C PHE A 260 -26.42 -4.44 18.21
N SER A 261 -27.22 -4.38 17.13
CA SER A 261 -28.50 -5.08 17.07
C SER A 261 -28.35 -6.59 17.06
N VAL A 262 -27.38 -7.12 16.31
CA VAL A 262 -27.08 -8.56 16.27
C VAL A 262 -26.57 -9.07 17.62
N LEU A 263 -25.71 -8.30 18.28
CA LEU A 263 -25.14 -8.68 19.57
C LEU A 263 -26.05 -8.34 20.75
N LYS A 264 -27.14 -7.59 20.53
CA LYS A 264 -28.04 -7.04 21.55
C LYS A 264 -27.30 -6.31 22.69
N ARG A 265 -26.13 -5.76 22.39
CA ARG A 265 -25.25 -5.08 23.36
C ARG A 265 -24.48 -3.98 22.65
N ARG A 266 -24.45 -2.80 23.27
CA ARG A 266 -23.55 -1.69 22.89
C ARG A 266 -22.21 -1.84 23.61
N PHE A 267 -21.14 -1.44 22.95
CA PHE A 267 -19.78 -1.43 23.49
C PHE A 267 -19.04 -0.19 22.99
N GLY A 268 -18.00 0.22 23.70
CA GLY A 268 -17.40 1.56 23.59
C GLY A 268 -16.79 1.95 22.24
N ILE A 269 -16.71 1.03 21.27
CA ILE A 269 -15.92 1.26 20.07
C ILE A 269 -16.63 2.30 19.21
N SER A 270 -16.06 3.50 19.16
CA SER A 270 -16.55 4.52 18.24
C SER A 270 -16.29 4.09 16.78
N PRO A 271 -17.15 4.52 15.83
CA PRO A 271 -16.91 4.28 14.40
C PRO A 271 -15.52 4.72 13.94
N LYS A 272 -15.02 5.84 14.46
CA LYS A 272 -13.68 6.37 14.15
C LYS A 272 -12.55 5.45 14.62
N LEU A 273 -12.64 4.88 15.83
CA LEU A 273 -11.67 3.90 16.35
C LEU A 273 -11.74 2.59 15.57
N SER A 274 -12.95 2.16 15.19
CA SER A 274 -13.16 1.00 14.31
C SER A 274 -12.41 1.15 12.99
N ILE A 275 -12.50 2.30 12.32
CA ILE A 275 -11.78 2.57 11.07
C ILE A 275 -10.27 2.43 11.27
N LEU A 276 -9.73 3.02 12.35
CA LEU A 276 -8.31 2.93 12.71
C LEU A 276 -7.87 1.51 13.09
N GLY A 277 -8.81 0.58 13.32
CA GLY A 277 -8.49 -0.78 13.76
C GLY A 277 -8.05 -0.83 15.23
N ILE A 278 -8.34 0.22 15.98
CA ILE A 278 -8.13 0.27 17.42
C ILE A 278 -9.34 -0.44 18.03
N THR A 279 -9.15 -1.72 18.34
CA THR A 279 -10.18 -2.56 18.98
C THR A 279 -9.76 -2.96 20.39
N THR A 280 -8.93 -2.15 21.05
CA THR A 280 -8.42 -2.42 22.41
C THR A 280 -9.57 -2.60 23.41
N GLU A 281 -10.68 -1.89 23.22
CA GLU A 281 -11.90 -2.03 24.03
C GLU A 281 -12.62 -3.38 23.86
N LEU A 282 -12.31 -4.16 22.80
CA LEU A 282 -12.76 -5.57 22.73
C LEU A 282 -11.91 -6.47 23.62
N SER A 283 -10.67 -6.08 23.93
CA SER A 283 -9.76 -6.85 24.78
C SER A 283 -10.25 -6.83 26.23
N ASP A 284 -10.70 -5.66 26.68
CA ASP A 284 -11.09 -5.38 28.07
C ASP A 284 -12.52 -5.85 28.42
N GLY A 285 -13.33 -6.26 27.44
CA GLY A 285 -14.73 -6.66 27.64
C GLY A 285 -15.00 -8.18 27.70
N ASP A 286 -16.12 -8.54 28.35
CA ASP A 286 -16.68 -9.90 28.57
C ASP A 286 -17.06 -10.70 27.30
N PHE A 287 -16.60 -10.30 26.12
CA PHE A 287 -16.97 -11.00 24.89
C PHE A 287 -16.25 -12.34 24.77
N SER A 288 -16.98 -13.38 24.33
CA SER A 288 -16.35 -14.66 23.97
C SER A 288 -15.36 -14.47 22.82
N SER A 289 -14.35 -15.36 22.71
CA SER A 289 -13.38 -15.33 21.61
C SER A 289 -14.04 -15.42 20.23
N TYR A 290 -15.15 -16.15 20.11
CA TYR A 290 -15.93 -16.24 18.87
C TYR A 290 -16.58 -14.91 18.52
N THR A 291 -17.21 -14.25 19.50
CA THR A 291 -17.84 -12.94 19.31
C THR A 291 -16.80 -11.89 18.90
N LYS A 292 -15.62 -11.87 19.55
CA LYS A 292 -14.52 -10.96 19.17
C LYS A 292 -14.09 -11.17 17.71
N ARG A 293 -13.89 -12.42 17.28
CA ARG A 293 -13.54 -12.74 15.88
C ARG A 293 -14.62 -12.31 14.90
N TRP A 294 -15.89 -12.51 15.24
CA TRP A 294 -17.02 -12.12 14.42
C TRP A 294 -17.09 -10.59 14.22
N ILE A 295 -16.86 -9.81 15.29
CA ILE A 295 -16.82 -8.34 15.22
C ILE A 295 -15.66 -7.90 14.34
N ILE A 296 -14.45 -8.43 14.57
CA ILE A 296 -13.26 -8.12 13.76
C ILE A 296 -13.52 -8.42 12.28
N LEU A 297 -14.14 -9.55 11.96
CA LEU A 297 -14.49 -9.91 10.59
C LEU A 297 -15.47 -8.90 9.98
N ALA A 298 -16.54 -8.53 10.72
CA ALA A 298 -17.55 -7.56 10.28
C ALA A 298 -16.95 -6.17 10.00
N LEU A 299 -16.08 -5.69 10.89
CA LEU A 299 -15.36 -4.43 10.70
C LEU A 299 -14.35 -4.52 9.55
N THR A 300 -13.68 -5.66 9.38
CA THR A 300 -12.72 -5.88 8.28
C THR A 300 -13.43 -5.91 6.93
N THR A 301 -14.60 -6.53 6.82
CA THR A 301 -15.39 -6.51 5.58
C THR A 301 -15.91 -5.10 5.28
N ALA A 302 -16.35 -4.34 6.29
CA ALA A 302 -16.73 -2.94 6.14
C ALA A 302 -15.59 -2.10 5.56
N LYS A 303 -14.38 -2.17 6.15
CA LYS A 303 -13.20 -1.49 5.62
C LYS A 303 -12.90 -1.86 4.17
N ARG A 304 -13.01 -3.14 3.81
CA ARG A 304 -12.78 -3.59 2.42
C ARG A 304 -13.80 -2.99 1.45
N VAL A 305 -15.08 -2.91 1.83
CA VAL A 305 -16.12 -2.30 1.00
C VAL A 305 -15.83 -0.81 0.83
N LEU A 306 -15.53 -0.10 1.92
CA LEU A 306 -15.15 1.31 1.87
C LEU A 306 -13.95 1.57 0.94
N LEU A 307 -12.90 0.75 1.06
CA LEU A 307 -11.71 0.81 0.21
C LEU A 307 -11.99 0.54 -1.28
N ARG A 308 -13.10 -0.11 -1.67
CA ARG A 308 -13.47 -0.24 -3.09
C ARG A 308 -14.02 1.05 -3.68
N HIS A 309 -14.57 1.92 -2.84
CA HIS A 309 -15.23 3.16 -3.24
C HIS A 309 -14.43 4.41 -2.85
N TRP A 310 -13.18 4.27 -2.40
CA TRP A 310 -12.33 5.38 -1.93
C TRP A 310 -12.18 6.58 -2.89
N ARG A 311 -12.42 6.41 -4.20
CA ARG A 311 -12.39 7.51 -5.18
C ARG A 311 -13.73 8.18 -5.43
N LYS A 312 -14.82 7.61 -4.91
CA LYS A 312 -16.19 8.09 -5.14
C LYS A 312 -16.54 9.18 -4.13
N LYS A 313 -17.41 10.10 -4.54
CA LYS A 313 -17.93 11.17 -3.70
C LYS A 313 -19.03 10.72 -2.72
N SER A 314 -19.57 9.53 -2.90
CA SER A 314 -20.62 8.96 -2.04
C SER A 314 -20.16 7.65 -1.42
N PRO A 315 -20.70 7.29 -0.24
CA PRO A 315 -20.38 6.05 0.43
C PRO A 315 -20.98 4.86 -0.32
N PRO A 316 -20.40 3.67 -0.12
CA PRO A 316 -20.95 2.44 -0.70
C PRO A 316 -22.39 2.19 -0.23
N PRO A 317 -23.24 1.58 -1.07
CA PRO A 317 -24.55 1.12 -0.63
C PRO A 317 -24.41 0.12 0.53
N TYR A 318 -25.21 0.29 1.58
CA TYR A 318 -25.19 -0.56 2.76
C TYR A 318 -25.39 -2.06 2.43
N GLU A 319 -26.24 -2.36 1.43
CA GLU A 319 -26.47 -3.73 0.94
C GLU A 319 -25.20 -4.44 0.43
N GLU A 320 -24.21 -3.70 -0.06
CA GLU A 320 -22.97 -4.29 -0.57
C GLU A 320 -22.17 -4.94 0.58
N TRP A 321 -22.19 -4.35 1.77
CA TRP A 321 -21.58 -4.91 2.97
C TRP A 321 -22.31 -6.16 3.45
N LEU A 322 -23.64 -6.18 3.42
CA LEU A 322 -24.43 -7.37 3.75
C LEU A 322 -24.17 -8.53 2.77
N LYS A 323 -24.14 -8.26 1.47
CA LYS A 323 -23.92 -9.27 0.42
C LYS A 323 -22.51 -9.88 0.49
N THR A 324 -21.50 -9.09 0.83
CA THR A 324 -20.12 -9.59 1.01
C THR A 324 -19.97 -10.53 2.20
N ARG A 325 -20.92 -10.52 3.15
CA ARG A 325 -20.97 -11.44 4.27
C ARG A 325 -21.57 -12.80 3.91
N GLN A 326 -22.58 -12.82 3.03
CA GLN A 326 -23.29 -14.04 2.61
C GLN A 326 -22.49 -14.94 1.66
N GLY A 327 -21.44 -14.42 1.01
CA GLY A 327 -20.59 -15.19 0.09
C GLY A 327 -19.44 -15.97 0.74
N ASN A 328 -19.31 -15.93 2.08
CA ASN A 328 -18.30 -16.67 2.85
C ASN A 328 -18.93 -17.68 3.83
N GLY A 329 -20.22 -17.98 3.67
CA GLY A 329 -20.93 -19.02 4.43
C GLY A 329 -20.87 -20.35 3.72
#